data_AF-A0A0D7WTN4-F1
#
_entry.id   AF-A0A0D7WTN4-F1
#
_cell.length_a   1.000
_cell.length_b   1.000
_cell.length_c   1.000
_cell.angle_alpha   90.00
_cell.angle_beta   90.00
_cell.angle_gamma   90.00
#
_symmetry.space_group_name_H-M   'P 1'
#
loop_
_entity.id
_entity.type
_entity.pdbx_description
1 polymer ?
#
loop_
_entity_poly.entity_id
_entity_poly.type
_entity_poly.pdbx_seq_one_letter_code
_entity_poly.pdbx_strand_id
1 'polypeptide(L)'
;MKPIFIPHSDYQAFVLLHLRSSYGSGVVLISKDWPLGRQTLDDRSFNGHDFALRRLFSSGAIPRDPASLFCSYLLLLLTNPHMGITEWINEMKRTPIYAILSGFPLDYLPGVGTFYGFSRRL
;
A
#
# COMPACT_ATOMS: atom_id res chain seq x y z
N MET A 1 -19.81 0.01 -9.43
CA MET A 1 -19.01 -0.81 -8.49
C MET A 1 -18.76 0.01 -7.24
N LYS A 2 -18.98 -0.56 -6.04
CA LYS A 2 -18.69 0.10 -4.75
C LYS A 2 -17.18 0.07 -4.49
N PRO A 3 -16.60 1.08 -3.80
CA PRO A 3 -15.20 1.03 -3.39
C PRO A 3 -14.98 -0.21 -2.50
N ILE A 4 -13.91 -0.95 -2.77
CA ILE A 4 -13.46 -2.06 -1.92
C ILE A 4 -12.76 -1.40 -0.74
N PHE A 5 -13.28 -1.62 0.46
CA PHE A 5 -12.71 -1.10 1.70
C PHE A 5 -12.15 -2.26 2.52
N ILE A 6 -10.91 -2.13 2.98
CA ILE A 6 -10.23 -3.15 3.78
C ILE A 6 -10.03 -2.62 5.21
N PRO A 7 -10.62 -3.26 6.24
CA PRO A 7 -10.33 -2.95 7.63
C PRO A 7 -8.82 -3.01 7.93
N HIS A 8 -8.32 -2.11 8.77
CA HIS A 8 -6.89 -2.05 9.06
C HIS A 8 -6.34 -3.35 9.67
N SER A 9 -7.13 -4.06 10.48
CA SER A 9 -6.79 -5.39 11.01
C SER A 9 -6.56 -6.42 9.91
N ASP A 10 -7.37 -6.36 8.85
CA ASP A 10 -7.29 -7.29 7.72
C ASP A 10 -6.06 -6.97 6.87
N TYR A 11 -5.72 -5.68 6.71
CA TYR A 11 -4.46 -5.24 6.12
C TYR A 11 -3.25 -5.75 6.92
N GLN A 12 -3.25 -5.60 8.25
CA GLN A 12 -2.16 -6.10 9.10
C GLN A 12 -2.00 -7.62 8.99
N ALA A 13 -3.11 -8.36 9.04
CA ALA A 13 -3.11 -9.81 8.85
C ALA A 13 -2.56 -10.19 7.47
N PHE A 14 -2.98 -9.48 6.41
CA PHE A 14 -2.49 -9.67 5.05
C PHE A 14 -0.98 -9.48 4.96
N VAL A 15 -0.45 -8.37 5.48
CA VAL A 15 0.99 -8.06 5.43
C VAL A 15 1.79 -9.13 6.18
N LEU A 16 1.38 -9.47 7.40
CA LEU A 16 2.08 -10.46 8.21
C LEU A 16 2.09 -11.84 7.56
N LEU A 17 0.96 -12.25 6.97
CA LEU A 17 0.85 -13.53 6.26
C LEU A 17 1.82 -13.59 5.07
N HIS A 18 1.82 -12.56 4.22
CA HIS A 18 2.67 -12.53 3.03
C HIS A 18 4.15 -12.40 3.37
N LEU A 19 4.51 -11.58 4.37
CA LEU A 19 5.91 -11.49 4.82
C LEU A 19 6.43 -12.83 5.33
N ARG A 20 5.63 -13.54 6.14
CA ARG A 20 5.98 -14.89 6.62
C ARG A 20 6.08 -15.89 5.48
N SER A 21 5.18 -15.85 4.52
CA SER A 21 5.18 -16.76 3.37
C SER A 21 6.36 -16.52 2.43
N SER A 22 6.73 -15.26 2.18
CA SER A 22 7.77 -14.90 1.21
C SER A 22 9.18 -14.91 1.79
N TYR A 23 9.33 -14.61 3.08
CA TYR A 23 10.64 -14.43 3.71
C TYR A 23 10.86 -15.26 4.99
N GLY A 24 9.87 -16.05 5.42
CA GLY A 24 9.95 -16.91 6.60
C GLY A 24 9.60 -16.19 7.91
N SER A 25 9.39 -16.98 8.97
CA SER A 25 8.97 -16.48 10.29
C SER A 25 10.00 -15.57 10.99
N GLY A 26 11.26 -15.54 10.53
CA GLY A 26 12.34 -14.70 11.05
C GLY A 26 12.34 -13.26 10.52
N VAL A 27 11.52 -12.93 9.51
CA VAL A 27 11.41 -11.55 8.97
C VAL A 27 10.53 -10.62 9.82
N VAL A 28 10.11 -11.07 10.99
CA VAL A 28 9.55 -10.17 12.01
C VAL A 28 10.68 -9.28 12.55
N LEU A 29 10.89 -8.13 11.89
CA LEU A 29 11.45 -6.90 12.45
C LEU A 29 12.97 -6.89 12.77
N ILE A 30 13.85 -7.44 11.91
CA ILE A 30 15.31 -7.30 12.08
C ILE A 30 15.88 -6.00 11.46
N SER A 31 15.14 -5.27 10.64
CA SER A 31 15.66 -3.99 10.15
C SER A 31 15.34 -2.86 11.13
N LYS A 32 16.33 -2.51 11.96
CA LYS A 32 16.41 -1.22 12.65
C LYS A 32 16.34 -0.03 11.66
N ASP A 33 16.54 -0.32 10.36
CA ASP A 33 16.48 0.59 9.22
C ASP A 33 15.11 0.64 8.53
N TRP A 34 14.06 0.01 9.10
CA TRP A 34 12.69 0.09 8.57
C TRP A 34 11.69 0.90 9.43
N PRO A 35 11.93 2.20 9.71
CA PRO A 35 10.94 3.06 10.37
C PRO A 35 9.62 3.18 9.60
N LEU A 36 9.65 3.00 8.27
CA LEU A 36 8.57 3.42 7.36
C LEU A 36 7.42 2.42 7.28
N GLY A 37 7.71 1.13 7.13
CA GLY A 37 6.62 0.14 7.21
C GLY A 37 6.08 -0.01 8.63
N ARG A 38 6.85 0.37 9.66
CA ARG A 38 6.31 0.48 11.02
C ARG A 38 5.26 1.59 11.08
N GLN A 39 5.47 2.75 10.44
CA GLN A 39 4.46 3.82 10.41
C GLN A 39 3.18 3.47 9.62
N THR A 40 3.27 2.63 8.58
CA THR A 40 2.09 2.16 7.84
C THR A 40 1.39 0.98 8.52
N LEU A 41 2.13 0.18 9.29
CA LEU A 41 1.60 -0.93 10.11
C LEU A 41 1.06 -0.46 11.47
N ASP A 42 1.59 0.63 12.02
CA ASP A 42 1.12 1.22 13.27
C ASP A 42 -0.22 1.95 13.04
N ASP A 43 -1.21 1.53 13.82
CA ASP A 43 -2.64 1.89 13.80
C ASP A 43 -2.93 3.41 13.85
N ARG A 44 -1.93 4.22 14.21
CA ARG A 44 -2.11 5.64 14.53
C ARG A 44 -2.20 6.56 13.31
N SER A 45 -1.64 6.17 12.16
CA SER A 45 -1.73 6.95 10.92
C SER A 45 -2.94 6.56 10.07
N PHE A 46 -3.33 5.29 10.06
CA PHE A 46 -4.31 4.78 9.10
C PHE A 46 -5.76 5.23 9.39
N ASN A 47 -6.17 5.23 10.66
CA ASN A 47 -7.56 5.47 11.05
C ASN A 47 -8.08 6.88 10.70
N GLY A 48 -7.22 7.91 10.77
CA GLY A 48 -7.59 9.28 10.42
C GLY A 48 -7.68 9.53 8.91
N HIS A 49 -6.76 8.94 8.14
CA HIS A 49 -6.73 9.09 6.68
C HIS A 49 -7.79 8.24 5.98
N ASP A 50 -8.15 7.09 6.54
CA ASP A 50 -9.16 6.20 5.97
C ASP A 50 -10.52 6.90 5.84
N PHE A 51 -10.98 7.65 6.86
CA PHE A 51 -12.23 8.39 6.77
C PHE A 51 -12.21 9.48 5.67
N ALA A 52 -11.10 10.21 5.55
CA ALA A 52 -10.94 11.25 4.53
C ALA A 52 -10.87 10.65 3.11
N LEU A 53 -10.08 9.59 2.92
CA LEU A 53 -9.98 8.86 1.65
C LEU A 53 -11.34 8.25 1.27
N ARG A 54 -12.07 7.66 2.22
CA ARG A 54 -13.44 7.16 1.97
C ARG A 54 -14.36 8.25 1.43
N ARG A 55 -14.27 9.47 1.97
CA ARG A 55 -15.09 10.60 1.51
C ARG A 55 -14.67 11.10 0.13
N LEU A 56 -13.38 11.17 -0.16
CA LEU A 56 -12.86 11.60 -1.47
C LEU A 56 -13.15 10.58 -2.57
N PHE A 57 -13.12 9.30 -2.21
CA PHE A 57 -13.28 8.18 -3.14
C PHE A 57 -14.64 7.48 -3.01
N SER A 58 -15.63 8.10 -2.36
CA SER A 58 -17.00 7.57 -2.25
C SER A 58 -17.74 7.54 -3.58
N SER A 59 -17.40 8.44 -4.51
CA SER A 59 -18.00 8.55 -5.84
C SER A 59 -16.97 8.30 -6.94
N GLY A 60 -17.18 7.23 -7.71
CA GLY A 60 -16.29 6.78 -8.78
C GLY A 60 -15.50 5.55 -8.36
N ALA A 61 -15.68 4.45 -9.09
CA ALA A 61 -15.02 3.20 -8.78
C ALA A 61 -13.51 3.33 -9.04
N ILE A 62 -12.72 3.42 -7.98
CA ILE A 62 -11.33 3.00 -8.06
C ILE A 62 -11.32 1.49 -7.84
N PRO A 63 -10.73 0.69 -8.75
CA PRO A 63 -10.74 -0.77 -8.65
C PRO A 63 -9.86 -1.31 -7.50
N ARG A 64 -9.33 -0.44 -6.65
CA ARG A 64 -8.39 -0.73 -5.56
C ARG A 64 -8.77 0.07 -4.34
N ASP A 65 -8.43 -0.49 -3.18
CA ASP A 65 -8.57 0.19 -1.91
C ASP A 65 -7.74 1.50 -1.93
N PRO A 66 -8.37 2.66 -1.70
CA PRO A 66 -7.67 3.95 -1.70
C PRO A 66 -6.59 4.04 -0.64
N ALA A 67 -6.71 3.33 0.48
CA ALA A 67 -5.72 3.36 1.54
C ALA A 67 -4.48 2.55 1.15
N SER A 68 -4.62 1.40 0.50
CA SER A 68 -3.49 0.68 -0.12
C SER A 68 -2.75 1.52 -1.17
N LEU A 69 -3.48 2.26 -2.01
CA LEU A 69 -2.89 3.19 -2.98
C LEU A 69 -2.15 4.34 -2.30
N PHE A 70 -2.72 4.90 -1.25
CA PHE A 70 -2.08 5.94 -0.44
C PHE A 70 -0.80 5.43 0.22
N CYS A 71 -0.83 4.24 0.82
CA CYS A 71 0.34 3.63 1.42
C CYS A 71 1.44 3.36 0.41
N SER A 72 1.08 2.87 -0.77
CA SER A 72 2.05 2.68 -1.85
C SER A 72 2.66 3.99 -2.32
N TYR A 73 1.85 5.05 -2.40
CA TYR A 73 2.32 6.38 -2.78
C TYR A 73 3.26 6.99 -1.72
N LEU A 74 2.96 6.82 -0.43
CA LEU A 74 3.86 7.20 0.65
C LEU A 74 5.17 6.42 0.59
N LEU A 75 5.10 5.09 0.39
CA LEU A 75 6.31 4.26 0.23
C LEU A 75 7.17 4.75 -0.93
N LEU A 76 6.57 5.04 -2.10
CA LEU A 76 7.28 5.63 -3.24
C LEU A 76 8.00 6.92 -2.86
N LEU A 77 7.30 7.88 -2.25
CA LEU A 77 7.88 9.18 -1.87
C LEU A 77 9.02 9.03 -0.86
N LEU A 78 8.93 8.05 0.04
CA LEU A 78 9.91 7.87 1.11
C LEU A 78 11.14 7.08 0.67
N THR A 79 10.98 6.09 -0.22
CA THR A 79 12.09 5.23 -0.64
C THR A 79 12.73 5.70 -1.94
N ASN A 80 11.94 6.24 -2.87
CA ASN A 80 12.38 6.62 -4.22
C ASN A 80 11.68 7.90 -4.71
N PRO A 81 11.88 9.07 -4.06
CA PRO A 81 11.13 10.30 -4.38
C PRO A 81 11.28 10.80 -5.83
N HIS A 82 12.37 10.42 -6.52
CA HIS A 82 12.63 10.80 -7.91
C HIS A 82 12.05 9.82 -8.93
N MET A 83 11.47 8.69 -8.50
CA MET A 83 10.98 7.64 -9.36
C MET A 83 9.56 7.92 -9.86
N GLY A 84 9.31 7.67 -11.15
CA GLY A 84 7.97 7.82 -11.73
C GLY A 84 7.01 6.69 -11.31
N ILE A 85 5.70 6.90 -11.43
CA ILE A 85 4.67 5.88 -11.11
C ILE A 85 4.87 4.59 -11.92
N THR A 86 5.21 4.70 -13.20
CA THR A 86 5.47 3.54 -14.06
C THR A 86 6.66 2.72 -13.56
N GLU A 87 7.74 3.40 -13.17
CA GLU A 87 8.93 2.77 -12.61
C GLU A 87 8.62 2.15 -11.25
N TRP A 88 7.82 2.84 -10.42
CA TRP A 88 7.39 2.32 -9.12
C TRP A 88 6.62 1.01 -9.24
N ILE A 89 5.71 0.89 -10.20
CA ILE A 89 4.97 -0.36 -10.44
C ILE A 89 5.92 -1.47 -10.89
N ASN A 90 6.92 -1.15 -11.72
CA ASN A 90 7.93 -2.12 -12.11
C ASN A 90 8.84 -2.52 -10.94
N GLU A 91 9.14 -1.57 -10.05
CA GLU A 91 9.92 -1.82 -8.84
C GLU A 91 9.14 -2.71 -7.86
N MET A 92 7.84 -2.49 -7.67
CA MET A 92 6.99 -3.40 -6.89
C MET A 92 6.94 -4.82 -7.45
N LYS A 93 7.01 -4.98 -8.79
CA LYS A 93 7.08 -6.31 -9.43
C LYS A 93 8.43 -6.99 -9.20
N ARG A 94 9.53 -6.21 -9.24
CA ARG A 94 10.90 -6.71 -9.02
C ARG A 94 11.17 -7.00 -7.55
N THR A 95 10.61 -6.18 -6.67
CA THR A 95 10.84 -6.16 -5.23
C THR A 95 9.50 -6.33 -4.50
N PRO A 96 9.03 -7.59 -4.33
CA PRO A 96 7.68 -7.90 -3.83
C PRO A 96 7.33 -7.32 -2.46
N ILE A 97 8.34 -6.99 -1.63
CA ILE A 97 8.11 -6.39 -0.31
C ILE A 97 7.34 -5.07 -0.41
N TYR A 98 7.56 -4.26 -1.45
CA TYR A 98 6.85 -3.00 -1.63
C TYR A 98 5.37 -3.23 -1.94
N ALA A 99 5.04 -4.26 -2.71
CA ALA A 99 3.66 -4.66 -2.96
C ALA A 99 2.97 -5.16 -1.68
N ILE A 100 3.66 -6.01 -0.92
CA ILE A 100 3.16 -6.56 0.34
C ILE A 100 2.86 -5.44 1.33
N LEU A 101 3.81 -4.52 1.55
CA LEU A 101 3.65 -3.41 2.47
C LEU A 101 2.61 -2.39 2.00
N SER A 102 2.41 -2.26 0.69
CA SER A 102 1.31 -1.45 0.14
C SER A 102 -0.07 -2.10 0.36
N GLY A 103 -0.13 -3.39 0.72
CA GLY A 103 -1.39 -4.14 0.87
C GLY A 103 -1.91 -4.72 -0.45
N PHE A 104 -1.04 -4.87 -1.46
CA PHE A 104 -1.42 -5.45 -2.75
C PHE A 104 -1.05 -6.94 -2.84
N PRO A 105 -1.96 -7.80 -3.31
CA PRO A 105 -1.61 -9.16 -3.73
C PRO A 105 -0.56 -9.12 -4.85
N LEU A 106 0.40 -10.05 -4.81
CA LEU A 106 1.53 -10.09 -5.75
C LEU A 106 1.09 -10.37 -7.20
N ASP A 107 -0.01 -11.08 -7.36
CA ASP A 107 -0.68 -11.40 -8.62
C ASP A 107 -1.61 -10.27 -9.10
N TYR A 108 -1.90 -9.28 -8.26
CA TYR A 108 -2.92 -8.27 -8.53
C TYR A 108 -2.50 -6.82 -8.23
N LEU A 109 -1.34 -6.44 -8.75
CA LEU A 109 -0.85 -5.06 -8.64
C LEU A 109 -1.76 -4.04 -9.37
N PRO A 110 -1.85 -2.80 -8.87
CA PRO A 110 -2.50 -1.70 -9.58
C PRO A 110 -1.80 -1.36 -10.90
N GLY A 111 -2.58 -0.90 -11.88
CA GLY A 111 -2.04 -0.35 -13.12
C GLY A 111 -1.63 1.11 -12.98
N VAL A 112 -0.85 1.59 -13.94
CA VAL A 112 -0.38 2.99 -14.02
C VAL A 112 -1.56 3.98 -13.99
N GLY A 113 -2.62 3.71 -14.77
CA GLY A 113 -3.82 4.54 -14.81
C GLY A 113 -4.60 4.58 -13.48
N THR A 114 -4.50 3.53 -12.65
CA THR A 114 -5.11 3.51 -11.31
C THR A 114 -4.41 4.48 -10.38
N PHE A 115 -3.08 4.50 -10.40
CA PHE A 115 -2.29 5.46 -9.61
C PHE A 115 -2.49 6.90 -10.06
N TYR A 116 -2.48 7.18 -11.37
CA TYR A 116 -2.78 8.53 -11.86
C TYR A 116 -4.22 8.96 -11.56
N GLY A 117 -5.18 8.02 -11.62
CA GLY A 117 -6.56 8.29 -11.23
C GLY A 117 -6.70 8.62 -9.74
N PHE A 118 -5.90 7.99 -8.90
CA PHE A 118 -5.80 8.27 -7.47
C PHE A 118 -5.12 9.61 -7.19
N SER A 119 -3.92 9.85 -7.72
CA SER A 119 -3.14 11.06 -7.46
C SER A 119 -3.83 12.34 -7.94
N ARG A 120 -4.65 12.27 -8.99
CA ARG A 120 -5.47 13.41 -9.45
C ARG A 120 -6.59 13.81 -8.49
N ARG A 121 -6.96 12.95 -7.54
CA ARG A 121 -8.07 13.13 -6.60
C ARG A 121 -7.60 13.33 -5.16
N LEU A 122 -6.31 13.11 -4.91
CA LEU A 122 -5.62 13.37 -3.65
C LEU A 122 -5.23 14.85 -3.58
#